data_AF-A0A1G8FB47-F1
#
_entry.id   AF-A0A1G8FB47-F1
#
_cell.length_a   1.000
_cell.length_b   1.000
_cell.length_c   1.000
_cell.angle_alpha   90.00
_cell.angle_beta   90.00
_cell.angle_gamma   90.00
#
_symmetry.space_group_name_H-M   'P 1'
#
loop_
_entity.id
_entity.type
_entity.pdbx_description
1 polymer ?
#
loop_
_entity_poly.entity_id
_entity_poly.type
_entity_poly.pdbx_seq_one_letter_code
_entity_poly.pdbx_strand_id
1 'polypeptide(L)'
;MINNSLLSELVTELEHRYIYDFMEDFTVLRLDDERFEISHKDFDFTLKLDYLRQDKVGISFDAAREILYSFNKKYIEHENKFIEIFEDCGFLLKKNNYAEFLITYDSLFYEHPNYNDNFDIGESEIEISEPSLLYKLLFNSFGDDKTFISWETLKTIKLNNFPIEKLENYLQQILFIMAKYDAPEFEGIGDHPRIIPYQYHGEDTIWNDPGEREEFDDIYIEPIKYLEPIAFFNRARSGNDPMYYYRTIEFFFIINKKSNIKHSVETYNESQDMDKLIKELSNIYGIKELDLLKNLLSNIFGVEEVIHYAKDCEIIENTDISAFSTSLYNYRNSIVHGKGDTKFTLTVPTIEVLHPESKDRYWTEVLKRLANLVIKQFCFEKIIL
;
A
#
# COMPACT_ATOMS: atom_id res chain seq x y z
N MET A 1 29.39 3.71 -30.63
CA MET A 1 28.95 4.14 -31.97
C MET A 1 27.43 4.02 -31.99
N ILE A 2 26.69 4.84 -32.73
CA ILE A 2 25.23 4.71 -32.85
C ILE A 2 24.93 4.16 -34.24
N ASN A 3 24.37 2.96 -34.31
CA ASN A 3 23.86 2.37 -35.53
C ASN A 3 22.47 2.96 -35.83
N ASN A 4 22.39 3.93 -36.76
CA ASN A 4 21.15 4.64 -37.07
C ASN A 4 20.06 3.74 -37.70
N SER A 5 20.43 2.66 -38.40
CA SER A 5 19.47 1.69 -38.93
C SER A 5 18.80 0.96 -37.78
N LEU A 6 19.62 0.43 -36.88
CA LEU A 6 19.16 -0.28 -35.69
C LEU A 6 18.36 0.64 -34.75
N LEU A 7 18.72 1.92 -34.64
CA LEU A 7 17.95 2.90 -33.88
C LEU A 7 16.55 3.09 -34.45
N SER A 8 16.43 3.20 -35.78
CA SER A 8 15.13 3.34 -36.45
C SER A 8 14.25 2.09 -36.26
N GLU A 9 14.85 0.90 -36.33
CA GLU A 9 14.16 -0.37 -36.08
C GLU A 9 13.71 -0.47 -34.61
N LEU A 10 14.57 -0.10 -33.66
CA LEU A 10 14.26 -0.09 -32.24
C LEU A 10 13.11 0.86 -31.90
N VAL A 11 13.11 2.08 -32.45
CA VAL A 11 12.01 3.04 -32.27
C VAL A 11 10.70 2.46 -32.80
N THR A 12 10.71 1.84 -33.98
CA THR A 12 9.52 1.20 -34.55
C THR A 12 9.00 0.08 -33.65
N GLU A 13 9.88 -0.74 -33.08
CA GLU A 13 9.46 -1.83 -32.18
C GLU A 13 8.99 -1.33 -30.81
N LEU A 14 9.55 -0.24 -30.30
CA LEU A 14 9.03 0.44 -29.10
C LEU A 14 7.62 0.99 -29.33
N GLU A 15 7.35 1.59 -30.49
CA GLU A 15 6.01 2.03 -30.89
C GLU A 15 5.02 0.85 -30.98
N HIS A 16 5.45 -0.31 -31.49
CA HIS A 16 4.63 -1.53 -31.47
C HIS A 16 4.27 -2.00 -30.05
N ARG A 17 5.09 -1.66 -29.05
CA ARG A 17 4.84 -1.92 -27.62
C ARG A 17 4.17 -0.74 -26.90
N TYR A 18 3.62 0.21 -27.65
CA TYR A 18 2.94 1.41 -27.16
C TYR A 18 3.86 2.35 -26.36
N ILE A 19 5.18 2.29 -26.60
CA ILE A 19 6.19 3.18 -26.01
C ILE A 19 6.52 4.27 -27.04
N TYR A 20 5.60 5.21 -27.18
CA TYR A 20 5.77 6.38 -28.05
C TYR A 20 6.78 7.37 -27.47
N ASP A 21 7.28 8.25 -28.34
CA ASP A 21 8.07 9.41 -27.94
C ASP A 21 9.32 9.09 -27.11
N PHE A 22 9.89 7.89 -27.28
CA PHE A 22 11.08 7.41 -26.58
C PHE A 22 12.25 8.43 -26.56
N MET A 23 12.43 9.17 -27.66
CA MET A 23 13.50 10.16 -27.79
C MET A 23 13.22 11.48 -27.06
N GLU A 24 12.02 11.67 -26.50
CA GLU A 24 11.68 12.83 -25.67
C GLU A 24 12.33 12.76 -24.30
N ASP A 25 12.40 11.59 -23.66
CA ASP A 25 13.00 11.43 -22.32
C ASP A 25 14.41 10.84 -22.34
N PHE A 26 14.81 10.21 -23.45
CA PHE A 26 16.08 9.51 -23.54
C PHE A 26 17.03 10.09 -24.59
N THR A 27 18.32 10.05 -24.25
CA THR A 27 19.42 10.29 -25.18
C THR A 27 20.19 8.98 -25.37
N VAL A 28 20.22 8.46 -26.59
CA VAL A 28 21.00 7.26 -26.92
C VAL A 28 22.48 7.63 -26.97
N LEU A 29 23.26 7.07 -26.04
CA LEU A 29 24.70 7.28 -25.94
C LEU A 29 25.47 6.25 -26.78
N ARG A 30 24.96 5.01 -26.83
CA ARG A 30 25.54 3.90 -27.57
C ARG A 30 24.46 2.93 -28.02
N LEU A 31 24.56 2.52 -29.28
CA LEU A 31 23.74 1.46 -29.86
C LEU A 31 24.55 0.77 -30.95
N ASP A 32 25.10 -0.39 -30.64
CA ASP A 32 25.82 -1.28 -31.54
C ASP A 32 25.45 -2.72 -31.24
N ASP A 33 25.98 -3.69 -32.01
CA ASP A 33 25.61 -5.11 -31.95
C ASP A 33 25.83 -5.78 -30.57
N GLU A 34 26.49 -5.09 -29.63
CA GLU A 34 26.82 -5.62 -28.30
C GLU A 34 26.11 -4.89 -27.15
N ARG A 35 25.90 -3.58 -27.30
CA ARG A 35 25.49 -2.73 -26.18
C ARG A 35 24.47 -1.68 -26.56
N PHE A 36 23.56 -1.48 -25.63
CA PHE A 36 22.64 -0.37 -25.61
C PHE A 36 22.87 0.47 -24.35
N GLU A 37 23.19 1.76 -24.52
CA GLU A 37 23.40 2.70 -23.43
C GLU A 37 22.57 3.97 -23.67
N ILE A 38 21.74 4.33 -22.70
CA ILE A 38 20.85 5.50 -22.78
C ILE A 38 20.95 6.33 -21.51
N SER A 39 20.89 7.65 -21.66
CA SER A 39 20.75 8.60 -20.55
C SER A 39 19.31 9.06 -20.48
N HIS A 40 18.72 9.04 -19.29
CA HIS A 40 17.48 9.79 -19.06
C HIS A 40 17.82 11.29 -19.03
N LYS A 41 16.92 12.15 -19.52
CA LYS A 41 17.17 13.61 -19.57
C LYS A 41 16.95 14.28 -18.21
N ASP A 42 15.90 13.87 -17.49
CA ASP A 42 15.57 14.46 -16.18
C ASP A 42 16.29 13.81 -15.00
N PHE A 43 16.77 12.59 -15.16
CA PHE A 43 17.52 11.90 -14.12
C PHE A 43 18.99 11.77 -14.51
N ASP A 44 19.90 12.14 -13.60
CA ASP A 44 21.35 11.99 -13.76
C ASP A 44 21.80 10.51 -13.62
N PHE A 45 21.36 9.66 -14.55
CA PHE A 45 21.83 8.30 -14.70
C PHE A 45 21.90 7.84 -16.16
N THR A 46 22.72 6.81 -16.38
CA THR A 46 22.83 6.11 -17.66
C THR A 46 22.45 4.65 -17.45
N LEU A 47 21.40 4.19 -18.14
CA LEU A 47 21.04 2.79 -18.22
C LEU A 47 21.96 2.09 -19.22
N LYS A 48 22.57 1.00 -18.80
CA LYS A 48 23.47 0.18 -19.61
C LYS A 48 22.91 -1.23 -19.77
N LEU A 49 23.02 -1.76 -20.97
CA LEU A 49 22.55 -3.09 -21.31
C LEU A 49 23.54 -3.80 -22.25
N ASP A 50 24.22 -4.82 -21.75
CA ASP A 50 25.05 -5.77 -22.50
C ASP A 50 24.22 -7.00 -22.87
N TYR A 51 23.67 -7.00 -24.08
CA TYR A 51 22.75 -8.04 -24.51
C TYR A 51 23.43 -9.24 -25.20
N LEU A 52 24.77 -9.25 -25.28
CA LEU A 52 25.55 -10.46 -25.62
C LEU A 52 25.58 -11.49 -24.50
N ARG A 53 25.38 -11.05 -23.25
CA ARG A 53 25.50 -11.90 -22.05
C ARG A 53 24.29 -12.77 -21.76
N GLN A 54 23.28 -12.72 -22.63
CA GLN A 54 22.02 -13.38 -22.40
C GLN A 54 21.96 -14.74 -23.07
N ASP A 55 21.29 -15.68 -22.39
CA ASP A 55 20.99 -16.98 -22.98
C ASP A 55 20.13 -16.77 -24.22
N LYS A 56 20.72 -16.99 -25.41
CA LYS A 56 19.97 -16.95 -26.66
C LYS A 56 18.90 -18.04 -26.60
N VAL A 57 17.67 -17.65 -26.33
CA VAL A 57 16.49 -18.49 -26.57
C VAL A 57 16.55 -18.85 -28.06
N GLY A 58 16.36 -20.13 -28.42
CA GLY A 58 16.55 -20.64 -29.78
C GLY A 58 15.58 -20.10 -30.85
N ILE A 59 15.03 -18.91 -30.64
CA ILE A 59 14.16 -18.14 -31.53
C ILE A 59 15.03 -17.02 -32.11
N SER A 60 15.13 -16.96 -33.43
CA SER A 60 15.79 -15.86 -34.13
C SER A 60 14.86 -14.65 -34.11
N PHE A 61 15.22 -13.62 -33.34
CA PHE A 61 14.58 -12.31 -33.41
C PHE A 61 15.35 -11.40 -34.38
N ASP A 62 14.72 -10.32 -34.84
CA ASP A 62 15.49 -9.20 -35.40
C ASP A 62 16.25 -8.47 -34.27
N ALA A 63 17.26 -7.68 -34.64
CA ALA A 63 18.18 -7.08 -33.67
C ALA A 63 17.48 -6.11 -32.69
N ALA A 64 16.45 -5.40 -33.15
CA ALA A 64 15.64 -4.51 -32.31
C ALA A 64 14.87 -5.29 -31.23
N ARG A 65 14.22 -6.39 -31.61
CA ARG A 65 13.56 -7.30 -30.66
C ARG A 65 14.54 -7.97 -29.72
N GLU A 66 15.71 -8.41 -30.20
CA GLU A 66 16.75 -8.95 -29.31
C GLU A 66 17.12 -7.96 -28.21
N ILE A 67 17.24 -6.67 -28.53
CA ILE A 67 17.49 -5.61 -27.52
C ILE A 67 16.33 -5.53 -26.51
N LEU A 68 15.08 -5.52 -26.95
CA LEU A 68 13.94 -5.37 -26.02
C LEU A 68 13.72 -6.60 -25.15
N TYR A 69 13.84 -7.81 -25.71
CA TYR A 69 13.85 -9.06 -24.94
C TYR A 69 15.03 -9.12 -23.98
N SER A 70 16.09 -8.37 -24.26
CA SER A 70 17.23 -8.28 -23.38
C SER A 70 17.02 -7.41 -22.15
N PHE A 71 15.87 -6.77 -21.97
CA PHE A 71 15.51 -6.11 -20.70
C PHE A 71 15.16 -7.12 -19.60
N ASN A 72 16.06 -8.07 -19.35
CA ASN A 72 15.99 -8.94 -18.19
C ASN A 72 16.40 -8.16 -16.95
N LYS A 73 15.48 -8.10 -15.99
CA LYS A 73 15.62 -7.35 -14.74
C LYS A 73 16.93 -7.65 -14.00
N LYS A 74 17.34 -8.93 -13.92
CA LYS A 74 18.58 -9.34 -13.22
C LYS A 74 19.86 -8.82 -13.89
N TYR A 75 19.89 -8.79 -15.22
CA TYR A 75 21.03 -8.23 -15.95
C TYR A 75 21.08 -6.71 -15.83
N ILE A 76 19.93 -6.04 -15.89
CA ILE A 76 19.83 -4.59 -15.68
C ILE A 76 20.37 -4.22 -14.29
N GLU A 77 19.93 -4.87 -13.22
CA GLU A 77 20.41 -4.58 -11.86
C GLU A 77 21.92 -4.84 -11.70
N HIS A 78 22.41 -5.91 -12.32
CA HIS A 78 23.84 -6.25 -12.29
C HIS A 78 24.71 -5.15 -12.93
N GLU A 79 24.24 -4.57 -14.04
CA GLU A 79 24.97 -3.54 -14.79
C GLU A 79 24.72 -2.13 -14.25
N ASN A 80 23.58 -1.94 -13.58
CA ASN A 80 23.08 -0.67 -13.07
C ASN A 80 22.78 -0.81 -11.59
N LYS A 81 23.82 -0.92 -10.74
CA LYS A 81 23.69 -1.14 -9.29
C LYS A 81 22.90 -0.08 -8.51
N PHE A 82 22.62 1.06 -9.15
CA PHE A 82 21.78 2.12 -8.60
C PHE A 82 20.29 1.86 -8.84
N ILE A 83 19.92 0.88 -9.66
CA ILE A 83 18.55 0.42 -9.90
C ILE A 83 18.31 -0.85 -9.10
N GLU A 84 17.17 -0.91 -8.45
CA GLU A 84 16.60 -2.13 -7.88
C GLU A 84 15.21 -2.33 -8.50
N ILE A 85 14.95 -3.52 -9.03
CA ILE A 85 13.72 -3.83 -9.75
C ILE A 85 12.90 -4.83 -8.93
N PHE A 86 11.68 -4.44 -8.60
CA PHE A 86 10.67 -5.27 -7.98
C PHE A 86 9.89 -5.98 -9.08
N GLU A 87 10.05 -7.30 -9.14
CA GLU A 87 9.56 -8.11 -10.25
C GLU A 87 8.07 -7.89 -10.53
N ASP A 88 7.80 -7.35 -11.73
CA ASP A 88 6.46 -7.03 -12.26
C ASP A 88 5.68 -5.97 -11.47
N CYS A 89 6.27 -5.34 -10.45
CA CYS A 89 5.61 -4.33 -9.63
C CYS A 89 6.17 -2.92 -9.86
N GLY A 90 7.48 -2.75 -10.02
CA GLY A 90 8.08 -1.42 -9.97
C GLY A 90 9.59 -1.41 -9.82
N PHE A 91 10.16 -0.23 -9.61
CA PHE A 91 11.60 -0.05 -9.49
C PHE A 91 11.97 1.10 -8.55
N LEU A 92 13.22 1.10 -8.11
CA LEU A 92 13.85 2.12 -7.26
C LEU A 92 15.16 2.59 -7.90
N LEU A 93 15.31 3.89 -8.09
CA LEU A 93 16.56 4.57 -8.47
C LEU A 93 17.22 5.17 -7.23
N LYS A 94 18.18 4.44 -6.67
CA LYS A 94 18.85 4.78 -5.41
C LYS A 94 19.59 6.11 -5.42
N LYS A 95 20.10 6.53 -6.58
CA LYS A 95 20.87 7.78 -6.72
C LYS A 95 19.97 9.01 -6.72
N ASN A 96 18.70 8.86 -7.11
CA ASN A 96 17.76 9.94 -7.31
C ASN A 96 16.68 10.01 -6.22
N ASN A 97 16.68 9.07 -5.26
CA ASN A 97 15.59 8.88 -4.31
C ASN A 97 14.23 8.84 -5.04
N TYR A 98 14.20 8.14 -6.17
CA TYR A 98 13.03 7.99 -7.01
C TYR A 98 12.58 6.54 -7.01
N ALA A 99 11.28 6.30 -6.93
CA ALA A 99 10.72 4.98 -7.14
C ALA A 99 9.38 5.06 -7.84
N GLU A 100 9.04 4.00 -8.57
CA GLU A 100 7.79 3.93 -9.30
C GLU A 100 7.19 2.53 -9.22
N PHE A 101 5.92 2.44 -8.82
CA PHE A 101 5.23 1.18 -8.57
C PHE A 101 3.86 1.15 -9.23
N LEU A 102 3.56 0.07 -9.94
CA LEU A 102 2.22 -0.25 -10.43
C LEU A 102 1.25 -0.32 -9.26
N ILE A 103 0.14 0.37 -9.42
CA ILE A 103 -0.98 0.34 -8.50
C ILE A 103 -2.23 -0.17 -9.23
N THR A 104 -3.02 -0.97 -8.53
CA THR A 104 -4.39 -1.28 -8.93
C THR A 104 -5.37 -0.69 -7.95
N TYR A 105 -6.44 -0.12 -8.49
CA TYR A 105 -7.58 0.36 -7.74
C TYR A 105 -8.80 0.31 -8.67
N ASP A 106 -9.56 -0.78 -8.60
CA ASP A 106 -10.45 -1.18 -9.69
C ASP A 106 -11.58 -0.16 -9.90
N SER A 107 -12.25 0.30 -8.83
CA SER A 107 -13.26 1.37 -8.95
C SER A 107 -12.68 2.66 -9.53
N LEU A 108 -11.62 3.17 -8.90
CA LEU A 108 -11.08 4.49 -9.22
C LEU A 108 -10.58 4.58 -10.66
N PHE A 109 -9.82 3.59 -11.11
CA PHE A 109 -9.20 3.64 -12.43
C PHE A 109 -10.15 3.20 -13.56
N TYR A 110 -11.17 2.40 -13.24
CA TYR A 110 -12.23 2.09 -14.20
C TYR A 110 -13.12 3.31 -14.46
N GLU A 111 -13.56 4.00 -13.40
CA GLU A 111 -14.41 5.19 -13.51
C GLU A 111 -13.64 6.40 -14.03
N HIS A 112 -12.34 6.48 -13.72
CA HIS A 112 -11.48 7.59 -14.10
C HIS A 112 -10.19 7.08 -14.74
N PRO A 113 -10.24 6.61 -16.00
CA PRO A 113 -9.06 6.14 -16.72
C PRO A 113 -7.97 7.20 -16.85
N ASN A 114 -8.34 8.49 -16.82
CA ASN A 114 -7.42 9.62 -16.85
C ASN A 114 -7.07 10.13 -15.44
N TYR A 115 -7.26 9.33 -14.40
CA TYR A 115 -6.92 9.70 -13.03
C TYR A 115 -5.45 10.09 -12.97
N ASN A 116 -5.22 11.33 -12.54
CA ASN A 116 -3.91 11.87 -12.23
C ASN A 116 -4.06 12.69 -10.95
N ASP A 117 -3.17 12.47 -10.01
CA ASP A 117 -3.20 13.12 -8.72
C ASP A 117 -1.78 13.35 -8.20
N ASN A 118 -1.61 14.39 -7.40
CA ASN A 118 -0.33 14.72 -6.78
C ASN A 118 -0.53 15.27 -5.37
N PHE A 119 0.35 14.87 -4.47
CA PHE A 119 0.36 15.36 -3.09
C PHE A 119 1.71 15.11 -2.43
N ASP A 120 1.93 15.78 -1.30
CA ASP A 120 3.19 15.67 -0.56
C ASP A 120 3.01 14.84 0.73
N ILE A 121 3.99 13.97 1.00
CA ILE A 121 4.19 13.35 2.31
C ILE A 121 5.51 13.89 2.91
N GLY A 122 5.41 14.90 3.77
CA GLY A 122 6.58 15.59 4.31
C GLY A 122 7.30 16.40 3.22
N GLU A 123 8.53 16.02 2.89
CA GLU A 123 9.33 16.65 1.81
C GLU A 123 9.34 15.80 0.53
N SER A 124 8.57 14.71 0.51
CA SER A 124 8.53 13.76 -0.61
C SER A 124 7.30 14.01 -1.45
N GLU A 125 7.51 14.16 -2.75
CA GLU A 125 6.47 14.44 -3.73
C GLU A 125 5.94 13.10 -4.27
N ILE A 126 4.63 12.93 -4.22
CA ILE A 126 3.93 11.74 -4.71
C ILE A 126 3.09 12.14 -5.92
N GLU A 127 3.18 11.36 -6.99
CA GLU A 127 2.34 11.49 -8.18
C GLU A 127 1.71 10.13 -8.47
N ILE A 128 0.39 10.10 -8.69
CA ILE A 128 -0.33 8.93 -9.18
C ILE A 128 -0.74 9.25 -10.60
N SER A 129 -0.14 8.60 -11.58
CA SER A 129 -0.43 8.89 -12.98
C SER A 129 -0.08 7.71 -13.88
N GLU A 130 -0.04 7.93 -15.18
CA GLU A 130 0.43 6.92 -16.12
C GLU A 130 1.91 6.57 -15.90
N PRO A 131 2.30 5.32 -16.21
CA PRO A 131 3.69 4.88 -16.14
C PRO A 131 4.64 5.81 -16.90
N SER A 132 5.79 6.13 -16.30
CA SER A 132 6.85 6.89 -16.96
C SER A 132 7.44 6.12 -18.16
N LEU A 133 8.07 6.81 -19.11
CA LEU A 133 8.76 6.12 -20.22
C LEU A 133 9.85 5.15 -19.73
N LEU A 134 10.50 5.45 -18.60
CA LEU A 134 11.43 4.53 -17.95
C LEU A 134 10.73 3.27 -17.43
N TYR A 135 9.57 3.40 -16.80
CA TYR A 135 8.76 2.25 -16.40
C TYR A 135 8.38 1.41 -17.62
N LYS A 136 7.80 2.05 -18.66
CA LYS A 136 7.39 1.35 -19.89
C LYS A 136 8.55 0.59 -20.52
N LEU A 137 9.75 1.18 -20.53
CA LEU A 137 10.96 0.55 -21.05
C LEU A 137 11.43 -0.65 -20.21
N LEU A 138 11.50 -0.51 -18.87
CA LEU A 138 11.93 -1.58 -17.97
C LEU A 138 10.94 -2.76 -17.95
N PHE A 139 9.65 -2.49 -18.15
CA PHE A 139 8.57 -3.47 -18.16
C PHE A 139 7.99 -3.69 -19.56
N ASN A 140 8.77 -3.46 -20.62
CA ASN A 140 8.30 -3.51 -22.01
C ASN A 140 7.74 -4.89 -22.43
N SER A 141 8.03 -5.94 -21.67
CA SER A 141 7.45 -7.28 -21.84
C SER A 141 5.94 -7.31 -21.65
N PHE A 142 5.34 -6.32 -20.99
CA PHE A 142 3.88 -6.23 -20.85
C PHE A 142 3.20 -6.07 -22.22
N GLY A 143 3.83 -5.35 -23.15
CA GLY A 143 3.32 -5.19 -24.51
C GLY A 143 3.31 -6.48 -25.35
N ASP A 144 3.99 -7.54 -24.92
CA ASP A 144 3.90 -8.87 -25.56
C ASP A 144 2.67 -9.66 -25.11
N ASP A 145 1.98 -9.21 -24.05
CA ASP A 145 0.77 -9.84 -23.57
C ASP A 145 -0.40 -9.51 -24.50
N LYS A 146 -1.19 -10.54 -24.85
CA LYS A 146 -2.36 -10.39 -25.73
C LYS A 146 -3.47 -9.57 -25.10
N THR A 147 -3.50 -9.47 -23.76
CA THR A 147 -4.51 -8.71 -23.03
C THR A 147 -4.03 -7.32 -22.64
N PHE A 148 -2.79 -6.97 -22.96
CA PHE A 148 -2.29 -5.61 -22.78
C PHE A 148 -2.97 -4.69 -23.80
N ILE A 149 -3.76 -3.73 -23.31
CA ILE A 149 -4.49 -2.78 -24.15
C ILE A 149 -3.62 -1.55 -24.44
N SER A 150 -3.24 -0.80 -23.41
CA SER A 150 -2.37 0.37 -23.51
C SER A 150 -1.79 0.74 -22.15
N TRP A 151 -0.67 1.46 -22.15
CA TRP A 151 -0.07 1.98 -20.92
C TRP A 151 -0.95 3.00 -20.19
N GLU A 152 -1.83 3.69 -20.92
CA GLU A 152 -2.76 4.69 -20.40
C GLU A 152 -3.76 4.09 -19.39
N THR A 153 -4.09 2.80 -19.56
CA THR A 153 -4.99 2.06 -18.66
C THR A 153 -4.33 1.67 -17.34
N LEU A 154 -3.00 1.75 -17.26
CA LEU A 154 -2.25 1.45 -16.04
C LEU A 154 -1.97 2.73 -15.28
N LYS A 155 -1.84 2.59 -13.95
CA LYS A 155 -1.42 3.69 -13.08
C LYS A 155 -0.24 3.26 -12.23
N THR A 156 0.67 4.19 -11.99
CA THR A 156 1.81 4.02 -11.10
C THR A 156 1.81 5.09 -10.03
N ILE A 157 2.34 4.75 -8.87
CA ILE A 157 2.76 5.70 -7.84
C ILE A 157 4.21 6.04 -8.13
N LYS A 158 4.49 7.32 -8.42
CA LYS A 158 5.84 7.88 -8.52
C LYS A 158 6.17 8.59 -7.22
N LEU A 159 7.29 8.25 -6.61
CA LEU A 159 7.77 8.83 -5.37
C LEU A 159 9.10 9.55 -5.66
N ASN A 160 9.16 10.84 -5.35
CA ASN A 160 10.38 11.64 -5.45
C ASN A 160 10.85 12.09 -4.06
N ASN A 161 12.17 12.26 -3.91
CA ASN A 161 12.80 12.85 -2.72
C ASN A 161 12.37 12.22 -1.39
N PHE A 162 12.43 10.88 -1.29
CA PHE A 162 12.10 10.15 -0.06
C PHE A 162 13.31 9.39 0.52
N PRO A 163 13.36 9.15 1.85
CA PRO A 163 14.35 8.29 2.46
C PRO A 163 14.12 6.84 2.02
N ILE A 164 15.07 6.28 1.24
CA ILE A 164 14.95 4.97 0.61
C ILE A 164 14.67 3.86 1.64
N GLU A 165 15.26 3.94 2.83
CA GLU A 165 15.05 2.99 3.92
C GLU A 165 13.62 2.99 4.47
N LYS A 166 12.80 3.99 4.11
CA LYS A 166 11.39 4.12 4.48
C LYS A 166 10.44 3.84 3.32
N LEU A 167 10.91 3.30 2.20
CA LEU A 167 10.09 3.07 1.00
C LEU A 167 8.75 2.40 1.34
N GLU A 168 8.76 1.30 2.09
CA GLU A 168 7.54 0.58 2.47
C GLU A 168 6.57 1.44 3.30
N ASN A 169 7.08 2.31 4.18
CA ASN A 169 6.25 3.24 4.96
C ASN A 169 5.52 4.22 4.06
N TYR A 170 6.20 4.79 3.09
CA TYR A 170 5.59 5.71 2.13
C TYR A 170 4.54 4.99 1.29
N LEU A 171 4.88 3.83 0.72
CA LEU A 171 3.92 3.06 -0.09
C LEU A 171 2.66 2.71 0.71
N GLN A 172 2.79 2.19 1.94
CA GLN A 172 1.62 1.86 2.78
C GLN A 172 0.80 3.10 3.15
N GLN A 173 1.46 4.23 3.42
CA GLN A 173 0.80 5.49 3.71
C GLN A 173 0.02 6.02 2.49
N ILE A 174 0.60 5.95 1.29
CA ILE A 174 -0.04 6.34 0.03
C ILE A 174 -1.31 5.51 -0.21
N LEU A 175 -1.22 4.18 -0.09
CA LEU A 175 -2.41 3.31 -0.23
C LEU A 175 -3.49 3.65 0.80
N PHE A 176 -3.09 4.00 2.03
CA PHE A 176 -4.04 4.42 3.07
C PHE A 176 -4.72 5.76 2.74
N ILE A 177 -3.95 6.74 2.25
CA ILE A 177 -4.46 8.07 1.85
C ILE A 177 -5.44 7.92 0.69
N MET A 178 -5.03 7.25 -0.39
CA MET A 178 -5.89 7.00 -1.55
C MET A 178 -7.20 6.32 -1.12
N ALA A 179 -7.15 5.27 -0.31
CA ALA A 179 -8.36 4.58 0.15
C ALA A 179 -9.26 5.43 1.05
N LYS A 180 -8.70 6.46 1.69
CA LYS A 180 -9.43 7.34 2.62
C LYS A 180 -10.13 8.47 1.88
N TYR A 181 -9.48 9.05 0.88
CA TYR A 181 -9.96 10.24 0.18
C TYR A 181 -10.63 9.89 -1.16
N ASP A 182 -10.16 8.86 -1.85
CA ASP A 182 -10.80 8.27 -3.03
C ASP A 182 -11.49 6.95 -2.65
N ALA A 183 -12.31 6.97 -1.60
CA ALA A 183 -12.97 5.75 -1.13
C ALA A 183 -13.87 5.16 -2.24
N PRO A 184 -13.88 3.83 -2.43
CA PRO A 184 -14.72 3.22 -3.44
C PRO A 184 -16.18 3.39 -3.03
N GLU A 185 -17.07 3.61 -3.99
CA GLU A 185 -18.51 3.81 -3.72
C GLU A 185 -19.10 2.64 -2.90
N PHE A 186 -18.64 1.41 -3.15
CA PHE A 186 -19.07 0.22 -2.44
C PHE A 186 -18.03 -0.26 -1.41
N GLU A 187 -18.18 0.23 -0.18
CA GLU A 187 -17.48 -0.31 1.00
C GLU A 187 -17.89 -1.77 1.26
N GLY A 188 -17.28 -2.74 0.57
CA GLY A 188 -17.57 -4.16 0.79
C GLY A 188 -17.07 -5.13 -0.27
N ILE A 189 -16.67 -4.65 -1.46
CA ILE A 189 -16.22 -5.52 -2.58
C ILE A 189 -14.73 -5.92 -2.43
N GLY A 190 -14.07 -5.52 -1.34
CA GLY A 190 -12.62 -5.74 -1.16
C GLY A 190 -11.77 -4.84 -2.07
N ASP A 191 -12.40 -3.83 -2.67
CA ASP A 191 -11.73 -2.84 -3.49
C ASP A 191 -10.97 -1.85 -2.61
N HIS A 192 -9.66 -1.80 -2.83
CA HIS A 192 -8.68 -1.06 -2.04
C HIS A 192 -7.44 -0.92 -2.90
N PRO A 193 -6.76 0.24 -2.90
CA PRO A 193 -5.55 0.44 -3.67
C PRO A 193 -4.46 -0.55 -3.23
N ARG A 194 -3.81 -1.21 -4.20
CA ARG A 194 -2.76 -2.19 -3.93
C ARG A 194 -1.60 -2.02 -4.90
N ILE A 195 -0.41 -2.29 -4.39
CA ILE A 195 0.76 -2.56 -5.22
C ILE A 195 0.83 -4.07 -5.38
N ILE A 196 0.52 -4.54 -6.59
CA ILE A 196 0.61 -5.95 -6.94
C ILE A 196 1.56 -6.09 -8.14
N PRO A 197 2.24 -7.25 -8.27
CA PRO A 197 2.87 -7.58 -9.53
C PRO A 197 1.79 -7.55 -10.61
N TYR A 198 2.15 -7.11 -11.81
CA TYR A 198 1.29 -7.24 -12.98
C TYR A 198 0.86 -8.70 -13.11
N GLN A 199 -0.39 -8.94 -12.72
CA GLN A 199 -1.04 -10.24 -12.71
C GLN A 199 -2.36 -10.08 -13.42
N TYR A 200 -2.63 -11.02 -14.32
CA TYR A 200 -3.86 -11.10 -15.09
C TYR A 200 -5.10 -11.02 -14.19
N HIS A 201 -5.92 -9.99 -14.39
CA HIS A 201 -7.31 -9.98 -13.94
C HIS A 201 -8.18 -10.44 -15.12
N GLY A 202 -8.86 -11.58 -14.93
CA GLY A 202 -9.85 -12.04 -15.89
C GLY A 202 -10.99 -11.04 -16.00
N GLU A 203 -11.38 -10.75 -17.24
CA GLU A 203 -12.57 -9.96 -17.58
C GLU A 203 -13.78 -10.52 -16.82
N ASP A 204 -14.46 -9.68 -16.03
CA ASP A 204 -15.91 -9.67 -15.79
C ASP A 204 -16.25 -8.88 -14.51
N THR A 205 -16.21 -7.55 -14.57
CA THR A 205 -17.01 -6.71 -13.66
C THR A 205 -17.54 -5.50 -14.43
N ILE A 206 -18.86 -5.33 -14.41
CA ILE A 206 -19.60 -4.19 -14.99
C ILE A 206 -20.37 -3.58 -13.84
N TRP A 207 -20.04 -2.36 -13.39
CA TRP A 207 -20.85 -1.65 -12.38
C TRP A 207 -20.88 -0.14 -12.62
N ASN A 208 -21.95 0.49 -12.11
CA ASN A 208 -22.52 1.77 -12.52
C ASN A 208 -21.87 3.00 -11.85
N ASP A 209 -22.00 4.11 -12.56
CA ASP A 209 -21.51 5.49 -12.36
C ASP A 209 -22.15 6.27 -11.17
N PRO A 210 -21.35 6.99 -10.34
CA PRO A 210 -21.89 8.02 -9.44
C PRO A 210 -20.99 9.28 -9.20
N GLY A 211 -21.63 10.44 -9.37
CA GLY A 211 -21.81 11.53 -8.39
C GLY A 211 -20.68 12.02 -7.45
N GLU A 212 -20.10 13.16 -7.83
CA GLU A 212 -19.43 14.23 -7.04
C GLU A 212 -18.32 13.84 -6.04
N ARG A 213 -17.09 14.26 -6.39
CA ARG A 213 -15.82 14.14 -5.65
C ARG A 213 -15.55 15.38 -4.77
N GLU A 214 -14.80 15.20 -3.69
CA GLU A 214 -14.08 16.31 -3.02
C GLU A 214 -12.70 16.47 -3.69
N GLU A 215 -12.35 17.69 -4.12
CA GLU A 215 -11.05 17.99 -4.74
C GLU A 215 -9.93 18.05 -3.68
N PHE A 216 -8.79 17.40 -3.98
CA PHE A 216 -7.56 17.46 -3.17
C PHE A 216 -6.84 18.81 -3.37
N ASP A 217 -7.34 19.86 -2.73
CA ASP A 217 -6.56 21.11 -2.63
C ASP A 217 -5.67 21.10 -1.36
N ASP A 218 -4.36 21.19 -1.57
CA ASP A 218 -3.32 21.57 -0.59
C ASP A 218 -3.26 20.81 0.76
N ILE A 219 -3.41 19.49 0.77
CA ILE A 219 -3.26 18.69 2.00
C ILE A 219 -1.78 18.31 2.21
N TYR A 220 -1.08 19.04 3.09
CA TYR A 220 0.22 18.59 3.62
C TYR A 220 0.02 17.38 4.52
N ILE A 221 0.58 16.22 4.16
CA ILE A 221 0.46 15.00 4.95
C ILE A 221 1.79 14.71 5.66
N GLU A 222 1.77 14.63 6.99
CA GLU A 222 2.98 14.26 7.74
C GLU A 222 3.34 12.78 7.52
N PRO A 223 4.64 12.42 7.43
CA PRO A 223 5.06 11.02 7.37
C PRO A 223 4.56 10.22 8.58
N ILE A 224 4.05 9.01 8.35
CA ILE A 224 3.53 8.15 9.41
C ILE A 224 4.61 7.77 10.43
N LYS A 225 4.20 7.74 11.70
CA LYS A 225 5.07 7.32 12.82
C LYS A 225 5.24 5.82 12.94
N TYR A 226 4.20 5.05 12.62
CA TYR A 226 4.14 3.60 12.82
C TYR A 226 3.64 2.91 11.55
N LEU A 227 4.45 2.02 10.97
CA LEU A 227 4.14 1.30 9.73
C LEU A 227 3.10 0.19 9.97
N GLU A 228 3.33 -0.63 10.98
CA GLU A 228 2.58 -1.86 11.25
C GLU A 228 1.06 -1.66 11.36
N PRO A 229 0.53 -0.67 12.09
CA PRO A 229 -0.92 -0.44 12.15
C PRO A 229 -1.50 -0.02 10.80
N ILE A 230 -0.76 0.71 9.97
CA ILE A 230 -1.21 1.09 8.62
C ILE A 230 -1.23 -0.14 7.72
N ALA A 231 -0.19 -0.97 7.76
CA ALA A 231 -0.12 -2.22 6.99
C ALA A 231 -1.24 -3.20 7.39
N PHE A 232 -1.52 -3.36 8.70
CA PHE A 232 -2.65 -4.17 9.17
C PHE A 232 -3.98 -3.61 8.69
N PHE A 233 -4.17 -2.29 8.73
CA PHE A 233 -5.39 -1.65 8.24
C PHE A 233 -5.60 -1.90 6.74
N ASN A 234 -4.58 -1.66 5.91
CA ASN A 234 -4.63 -1.91 4.47
C ASN A 234 -4.95 -3.38 4.17
N ARG A 235 -4.34 -4.32 4.91
CA ARG A 235 -4.63 -5.75 4.80
C ARG A 235 -6.08 -6.09 5.18
N ALA A 236 -6.58 -5.49 6.25
CA ALA A 236 -7.96 -5.67 6.71
C ALA A 236 -8.97 -5.22 5.66
N ARG A 237 -8.74 -4.05 5.05
CA ARG A 237 -9.61 -3.46 4.03
C ARG A 237 -9.61 -4.27 2.74
N SER A 238 -8.43 -4.71 2.30
CA SER A 238 -8.26 -5.59 1.14
C SER A 238 -8.97 -6.94 1.28
N GLY A 239 -8.97 -7.54 2.47
CA GLY A 239 -9.56 -8.87 2.72
C GLY A 239 -10.94 -8.86 3.38
N ASN A 240 -11.44 -7.68 3.73
CA ASN A 240 -12.57 -7.49 4.66
C ASN A 240 -12.45 -8.34 5.95
N ASP A 241 -11.24 -8.42 6.51
CA ASP A 241 -10.93 -9.28 7.66
C ASP A 241 -10.95 -8.49 8.98
N PRO A 242 -11.95 -8.70 9.86
CA PRO A 242 -12.08 -7.98 11.13
C PRO A 242 -10.89 -8.18 12.07
N MET A 243 -10.14 -9.29 11.96
CA MET A 243 -8.99 -9.51 12.84
C MET A 243 -7.81 -8.59 12.56
N TYR A 244 -7.61 -8.19 11.30
CA TYR A 244 -6.55 -7.23 11.00
C TYR A 244 -6.91 -5.80 11.46
N TYR A 245 -8.20 -5.43 11.43
CA TYR A 245 -8.64 -4.20 12.10
C TYR A 245 -8.41 -4.27 13.62
N TYR A 246 -8.73 -5.41 14.26
CA TYR A 246 -8.43 -5.56 15.70
C TYR A 246 -6.94 -5.52 16.01
N ARG A 247 -6.08 -6.13 15.18
CA ARG A 247 -4.61 -6.04 15.33
C ARG A 247 -4.09 -4.60 15.23
N THR A 248 -4.72 -3.77 14.40
CA THR A 248 -4.44 -2.33 14.34
C THR A 248 -4.70 -1.66 15.70
N ILE A 249 -5.81 -2.01 16.36
CA ILE A 249 -6.16 -1.51 17.70
C ILE A 249 -5.20 -2.07 18.77
N GLU A 250 -4.90 -3.38 18.73
CA GLU A 250 -3.99 -4.05 19.67
C GLU A 250 -2.60 -3.43 19.68
N PHE A 251 -2.09 -3.01 18.51
CA PHE A 251 -0.78 -2.35 18.39
C PHE A 251 -0.66 -1.14 19.34
N PHE A 252 -1.75 -0.42 19.58
CA PHE A 252 -1.75 0.77 20.42
C PHE A 252 -1.99 0.51 21.92
N PHE A 253 -2.22 -0.74 22.36
CA PHE A 253 -2.43 -1.07 23.77
C PHE A 253 -1.28 -0.60 24.66
N ILE A 254 -0.04 -0.86 24.23
CA ILE A 254 1.16 -0.47 24.98
C ILE A 254 1.59 0.96 24.65
N ILE A 255 1.38 1.42 23.40
CA ILE A 255 1.73 2.79 22.99
C ILE A 255 0.93 3.82 23.78
N ASN A 256 -0.35 3.55 24.07
CA ASN A 256 -1.18 4.39 24.94
C ASN A 256 -0.64 4.50 26.38
N LYS A 257 0.24 3.59 26.81
CA LYS A 257 0.90 3.60 28.13
C LYS A 257 2.29 4.25 28.10
N LYS A 258 2.74 4.83 26.98
CA LYS A 258 4.09 5.38 26.82
C LYS A 258 4.45 6.40 27.90
N SER A 259 3.51 7.24 28.34
CA SER A 259 3.72 8.20 29.43
C SER A 259 4.00 7.52 30.78
N ASN A 260 3.28 6.44 31.09
CA ASN A 260 3.50 5.66 32.30
C ASN A 260 4.87 4.98 32.28
N ILE A 261 5.26 4.42 31.13
CA ILE A 261 6.60 3.83 30.94
C ILE A 261 7.68 4.90 31.14
N LYS A 262 7.51 6.08 30.53
CA LYS A 262 8.44 7.21 30.69
C LYS A 262 8.57 7.62 32.15
N HIS A 263 7.44 7.74 32.85
CA HIS A 263 7.42 8.10 34.27
C HIS A 263 8.14 7.08 35.15
N SER A 264 7.96 5.78 34.88
CA SER A 264 8.69 4.72 35.58
C SER A 264 10.20 4.80 35.35
N VAL A 265 10.64 5.10 34.12
CA VAL A 265 12.06 5.30 33.81
C VAL A 265 12.62 6.56 34.48
N GLU A 266 11.87 7.67 34.47
CA GLU A 266 12.26 8.91 35.14
C GLU A 266 12.40 8.70 36.66
N THR A 267 11.42 8.02 37.27
CA THR A 267 11.45 7.65 38.69
C THR A 267 12.66 6.77 39.02
N TYR A 268 12.98 5.80 38.15
CA TYR A 268 14.18 4.98 38.31
C TYR A 268 15.46 5.80 38.23
N ASN A 269 15.57 6.73 37.29
CA ASN A 269 16.77 7.58 37.16
C ASN A 269 17.03 8.40 38.43
N GLU A 270 15.97 8.81 39.13
CA GLU A 270 16.04 9.51 40.42
C GLU A 270 16.34 8.58 41.61
N SER A 271 15.65 7.44 41.70
CA SER A 271 15.72 6.58 42.89
C SER A 271 16.77 5.47 42.81
N GLN A 272 17.26 5.16 41.60
CA GLN A 272 18.13 4.02 41.28
C GLN A 272 17.58 2.65 41.76
N ASP A 273 16.27 2.56 41.97
CA ASP A 273 15.59 1.38 42.49
C ASP A 273 15.14 0.47 41.34
N MET A 274 15.97 -0.53 41.04
CA MET A 274 15.73 -1.47 39.95
C MET A 274 14.51 -2.37 40.21
N ASP A 275 14.28 -2.77 41.45
CA ASP A 275 13.15 -3.65 41.81
C ASP A 275 11.82 -2.92 41.62
N LYS A 276 11.77 -1.63 41.96
CA LYS A 276 10.62 -0.77 41.69
C LYS A 276 10.35 -0.63 40.18
N LEU A 277 11.39 -0.38 39.37
CA LEU A 277 11.22 -0.31 37.91
C LEU A 277 10.68 -1.62 37.34
N ILE A 278 11.27 -2.76 37.72
CA ILE A 278 10.84 -4.08 37.26
C ILE A 278 9.38 -4.32 37.64
N LYS A 279 8.97 -3.98 38.86
CA LYS A 279 7.59 -4.14 39.34
C LYS A 279 6.61 -3.26 38.55
N GLU A 280 6.95 -2.00 38.31
CA GLU A 280 6.10 -1.08 37.54
C GLU A 280 5.96 -1.50 36.07
N LEU A 281 7.05 -1.89 35.42
CA LEU A 281 7.00 -2.43 34.06
C LEU A 281 6.22 -3.75 34.01
N SER A 282 6.47 -4.67 34.95
CA SER A 282 5.73 -5.95 35.03
C SER A 282 4.22 -5.72 35.22
N ASN A 283 3.83 -4.69 35.98
CA ASN A 283 2.43 -4.31 36.14
C ASN A 283 1.82 -3.76 34.83
N ILE A 284 2.60 -3.09 33.98
CA ILE A 284 2.13 -2.58 32.68
C ILE A 284 1.98 -3.72 31.67
N TYR A 285 2.96 -4.62 31.60
CA TYR A 285 2.96 -5.74 30.65
C TYR A 285 2.09 -6.92 31.10
N GLY A 286 1.82 -7.06 32.40
CA GLY A 286 0.97 -8.11 32.96
C GLY A 286 -0.53 -7.83 32.93
N ILE A 287 -0.95 -6.68 32.39
CA ILE A 287 -2.37 -6.31 32.27
C ILE A 287 -3.05 -7.23 31.25
N LYS A 288 -4.25 -7.71 31.58
CA LYS A 288 -5.05 -8.53 30.67
C LYS A 288 -5.48 -7.73 29.46
N GLU A 289 -5.59 -8.39 28.31
CA GLU A 289 -5.99 -7.78 27.03
C GLU A 289 -7.25 -6.90 27.16
N LEU A 290 -8.30 -7.39 27.85
CA LEU A 290 -9.53 -6.64 28.08
C LEU A 290 -9.30 -5.33 28.84
N ASP A 291 -8.41 -5.31 29.82
CA ASP A 291 -8.12 -4.12 30.62
C ASP A 291 -7.26 -3.12 29.82
N LEU A 292 -6.36 -3.61 28.95
CA LEU A 292 -5.64 -2.79 27.99
C LEU A 292 -6.58 -2.16 26.97
N LEU A 293 -7.53 -2.93 26.44
CA LEU A 293 -8.56 -2.43 25.53
C LEU A 293 -9.41 -1.35 26.19
N LYS A 294 -9.93 -1.60 27.39
CA LYS A 294 -10.70 -0.59 28.16
C LYS A 294 -9.91 0.70 28.30
N ASN A 295 -8.64 0.59 28.69
CA ASN A 295 -7.81 1.75 28.91
C ASN A 295 -7.49 2.52 27.61
N LEU A 296 -7.26 1.80 26.50
CA LEU A 296 -7.09 2.42 25.21
C LEU A 296 -8.35 3.19 24.80
N LEU A 297 -9.52 2.54 24.83
CA LEU A 297 -10.77 3.15 24.41
C LEU A 297 -11.14 4.38 25.25
N SER A 298 -10.86 4.40 26.55
CA SER A 298 -11.07 5.59 27.39
C SER A 298 -10.23 6.81 26.99
N ASN A 299 -9.18 6.62 26.19
CA ASN A 299 -8.25 7.67 25.79
C ASN A 299 -8.36 8.04 24.31
N ILE A 300 -9.25 7.40 23.54
CA ILE A 300 -9.43 7.70 22.12
C ILE A 300 -10.45 8.83 21.95
N PHE A 301 -10.09 9.88 21.23
CA PHE A 301 -11.02 10.94 20.87
C PHE A 301 -12.04 10.45 19.82
N GLY A 302 -13.33 10.73 20.06
CA GLY A 302 -14.42 10.37 19.13
C GLY A 302 -14.87 8.90 19.25
N VAL A 303 -14.40 8.17 20.27
CA VAL A 303 -14.82 6.77 20.50
C VAL A 303 -16.32 6.66 20.77
N GLU A 304 -16.93 7.72 21.33
CA GLU A 304 -18.34 7.78 21.67
C GLU A 304 -19.23 7.57 20.44
N GLU A 305 -18.86 8.15 19.29
CA GLU A 305 -19.61 7.99 18.04
C GLU A 305 -19.64 6.52 17.58
N VAL A 306 -18.51 5.81 17.76
CA VAL A 306 -18.42 4.39 17.41
C VAL A 306 -19.26 3.53 18.35
N ILE A 307 -19.27 3.88 19.64
CA ILE A 307 -20.11 3.21 20.64
C ILE A 307 -21.60 3.45 20.36
N HIS A 308 -21.98 4.67 19.99
CA HIS A 308 -23.35 4.98 19.59
C HIS A 308 -23.76 4.20 18.34
N TYR A 309 -22.91 4.15 17.32
CA TYR A 309 -23.16 3.31 16.14
C TYR A 309 -23.37 1.83 16.51
N ALA A 310 -22.53 1.28 17.39
CA ALA A 310 -22.68 -0.10 17.86
C ALA A 310 -24.01 -0.31 18.62
N LYS A 311 -24.45 0.70 19.37
CA LYS A 311 -25.73 0.66 20.09
C LYS A 311 -26.91 0.71 19.11
N ASP A 312 -26.85 1.56 18.10
CA ASP A 312 -27.88 1.73 17.07
C ASP A 312 -28.01 0.47 16.18
N CYS A 313 -26.90 -0.24 15.95
CA CYS A 313 -26.89 -1.53 15.25
C CYS A 313 -27.34 -2.71 16.14
N GLU A 314 -27.67 -2.45 17.40
CA GLU A 314 -28.11 -3.43 18.41
C GLU A 314 -27.08 -4.54 18.68
N ILE A 315 -25.79 -4.26 18.49
CA ILE A 315 -24.71 -5.22 18.80
C ILE A 315 -24.18 -5.08 20.23
N ILE A 316 -24.56 -4.00 20.91
CA ILE A 316 -24.33 -3.79 22.35
C ILE A 316 -25.60 -3.28 23.05
N GLU A 317 -25.69 -3.56 24.34
CA GLU A 317 -26.82 -3.11 25.17
C GLU A 317 -26.56 -1.76 25.85
N ASN A 318 -25.30 -1.43 26.13
CA ASN A 318 -24.92 -0.26 26.93
C ASN A 318 -23.78 0.50 26.24
N THR A 319 -23.84 1.84 26.29
CA THR A 319 -22.84 2.76 25.73
C THR A 319 -21.69 3.05 26.71
N ASP A 320 -21.70 2.46 27.90
CA ASP A 320 -20.55 2.51 28.81
C ASP A 320 -19.32 1.84 28.20
N ILE A 321 -18.14 2.50 28.32
CA ILE A 321 -16.89 2.02 27.73
C ILE A 321 -16.52 0.62 28.23
N SER A 322 -16.71 0.34 29.53
CA SER A 322 -16.37 -0.97 30.10
C SER A 322 -17.24 -2.08 29.53
N ALA A 323 -18.54 -1.81 29.37
CA ALA A 323 -19.47 -2.74 28.72
C ALA A 323 -19.11 -2.95 27.24
N PHE A 324 -18.88 -1.85 26.50
CA PHE A 324 -18.48 -1.90 25.10
C PHE A 324 -17.18 -2.69 24.87
N SER A 325 -16.12 -2.42 25.64
CA SER A 325 -14.85 -3.16 25.54
C SER A 325 -15.04 -4.65 25.80
N THR A 326 -15.91 -5.01 26.74
CA THR A 326 -16.19 -6.41 27.06
C THR A 326 -16.88 -7.10 25.89
N SER A 327 -17.88 -6.45 25.28
CA SER A 327 -18.55 -6.98 24.09
C SER A 327 -17.59 -7.12 22.90
N LEU A 328 -16.75 -6.12 22.65
CA LEU A 328 -15.75 -6.14 21.58
C LEU A 328 -14.72 -7.27 21.77
N TYR A 329 -14.21 -7.45 22.99
CA TYR A 329 -13.28 -8.53 23.34
C TYR A 329 -13.92 -9.91 23.17
N ASN A 330 -15.19 -10.06 23.58
CA ASN A 330 -15.94 -11.30 23.40
C ASN A 330 -16.16 -11.62 21.92
N TYR A 331 -16.51 -10.62 21.09
CA TYR A 331 -16.62 -10.78 19.65
C TYR A 331 -15.31 -11.28 19.05
N ARG A 332 -14.18 -10.62 19.36
CA ARG A 332 -12.86 -11.08 18.89
C ARG A 332 -12.56 -12.52 19.29
N ASN A 333 -12.82 -12.89 20.54
CA ASN A 333 -12.59 -14.25 21.01
C ASN A 333 -13.50 -15.27 20.35
N SER A 334 -14.72 -14.89 19.95
CA SER A 334 -15.61 -15.76 19.18
C SER A 334 -15.02 -16.11 17.80
N ILE A 335 -14.33 -15.16 17.16
CA ILE A 335 -13.61 -15.39 15.88
C ILE A 335 -12.39 -16.29 16.10
N VAL A 336 -11.57 -16.01 17.13
CA VAL A 336 -10.31 -16.73 17.39
C VAL A 336 -10.55 -18.16 17.90
N HIS A 337 -11.52 -18.35 18.81
CA HIS A 337 -11.81 -19.64 19.44
C HIS A 337 -12.88 -20.47 18.73
N GLY A 338 -13.50 -19.96 17.67
CA GLY A 338 -14.35 -20.73 16.75
C GLY A 338 -13.64 -21.92 16.07
N LYS A 339 -12.33 -22.07 16.24
CA LYS A 339 -11.54 -23.23 15.77
C LYS A 339 -11.46 -24.41 16.77
N GLY A 340 -11.87 -24.22 18.04
CA GLY A 340 -11.59 -25.17 19.12
C GLY A 340 -12.78 -25.94 19.67
N ASP A 341 -14.01 -25.42 19.55
CA ASP A 341 -15.20 -26.09 20.05
C ASP A 341 -15.86 -26.93 18.95
N THR A 342 -16.47 -28.05 19.36
CA THR A 342 -17.09 -29.12 18.57
C THR A 342 -18.25 -28.71 17.64
N LYS A 343 -18.40 -27.42 17.35
CA LYS A 343 -19.14 -26.91 16.20
C LYS A 343 -18.16 -26.57 15.09
N PHE A 344 -17.71 -27.60 14.38
CA PHE A 344 -17.14 -27.51 13.03
C PHE A 344 -18.21 -27.05 12.02
N THR A 345 -18.90 -25.95 12.30
CA THR A 345 -19.30 -25.09 11.20
C THR A 345 -18.00 -24.43 10.80
N LEU A 346 -17.39 -24.89 9.69
CA LEU A 346 -16.63 -23.95 8.88
C LEU A 346 -17.47 -22.67 8.89
N THR A 347 -16.88 -21.54 9.25
CA THR A 347 -17.44 -20.22 8.93
C THR A 347 -17.43 -20.12 7.42
N VAL A 348 -18.33 -20.88 6.78
CA VAL A 348 -18.68 -20.75 5.39
C VAL A 348 -19.26 -19.35 5.31
N PRO A 349 -18.76 -18.49 4.43
CA PRO A 349 -19.37 -17.19 4.18
C PRO A 349 -20.87 -17.39 3.99
N THR A 350 -21.65 -16.86 4.93
CA THR A 350 -23.10 -16.95 4.87
C THR A 350 -23.60 -15.82 4.01
N ILE A 351 -24.62 -16.08 3.20
CA ILE A 351 -25.27 -15.04 2.42
C ILE A 351 -26.08 -14.20 3.41
N GLU A 352 -25.63 -12.99 3.72
CA GLU A 352 -26.18 -12.17 4.83
C GLU A 352 -27.70 -11.95 4.73
N VAL A 353 -28.24 -11.76 3.53
CA VAL A 353 -29.68 -11.58 3.31
C VAL A 353 -30.48 -12.81 3.77
N LEU A 354 -29.85 -13.99 3.76
CA LEU A 354 -30.42 -15.25 4.22
C LEU A 354 -30.15 -15.51 5.72
N HIS A 355 -29.31 -14.68 6.35
CA HIS A 355 -28.89 -14.77 7.75
C HIS A 355 -28.94 -13.39 8.43
N PRO A 356 -30.11 -12.71 8.47
CA PRO A 356 -30.25 -11.37 9.03
C PRO A 356 -29.95 -11.29 10.53
N GLU A 357 -29.91 -12.43 11.23
CA GLU A 357 -29.45 -12.57 12.60
C GLU A 357 -27.94 -12.36 12.76
N SER A 358 -27.16 -12.54 11.69
CA SER A 358 -25.72 -12.28 11.73
C SER A 358 -25.48 -10.79 11.87
N LYS A 359 -24.69 -10.44 12.89
CA LYS A 359 -24.31 -9.06 13.19
C LYS A 359 -22.83 -8.79 12.88
N ASP A 360 -22.16 -9.71 12.21
CA ASP A 360 -20.71 -9.67 11.98
C ASP A 360 -20.28 -8.42 11.21
N ARG A 361 -21.04 -8.01 10.18
CA ARG A 361 -20.77 -6.79 9.42
C ARG A 361 -20.71 -5.52 10.28
N TYR A 362 -21.59 -5.44 11.29
CA TYR A 362 -21.65 -4.28 12.18
C TYR A 362 -20.44 -4.25 13.12
N TRP A 363 -19.98 -5.43 13.56
CA TRP A 363 -18.74 -5.55 14.32
C TRP A 363 -17.51 -5.23 13.48
N THR A 364 -17.44 -5.69 12.22
CA THR A 364 -16.38 -5.32 11.29
C THR A 364 -16.32 -3.81 11.09
N GLU A 365 -17.47 -3.15 10.91
CA GLU A 365 -17.54 -1.69 10.76
C GLU A 365 -17.12 -0.95 12.05
N VAL A 366 -17.52 -1.44 13.23
CA VAL A 366 -17.03 -0.92 14.51
C VAL A 366 -15.51 -1.03 14.61
N LEU A 367 -14.94 -2.18 14.26
CA LEU A 367 -13.49 -2.41 14.28
C LEU A 367 -12.76 -1.50 13.30
N LYS A 368 -13.28 -1.32 12.08
CA LYS A 368 -12.75 -0.39 11.08
C LYS A 368 -12.75 1.05 11.59
N ARG A 369 -13.87 1.51 12.16
CA ARG A 369 -13.97 2.88 12.73
C ARG A 369 -12.99 3.09 13.88
N LEU A 370 -12.89 2.13 14.80
CA LEU A 370 -11.92 2.20 15.91
C LEU A 370 -10.48 2.21 15.40
N ALA A 371 -10.15 1.34 14.42
CA ALA A 371 -8.83 1.28 13.81
C ALA A 371 -8.45 2.62 13.14
N ASN A 372 -9.40 3.26 12.46
CA ASN A 372 -9.24 4.61 11.90
C ASN A 372 -8.97 5.66 12.98
N LEU A 373 -9.73 5.64 14.09
CA LEU A 373 -9.54 6.61 15.19
C LEU A 373 -8.15 6.47 15.83
N VAL A 374 -7.69 5.24 16.11
CA VAL A 374 -6.35 5.03 16.69
C VAL A 374 -5.24 5.43 15.74
N ILE A 375 -5.37 5.14 14.44
CA ILE A 375 -4.41 5.60 13.42
C ILE A 375 -4.36 7.13 13.40
N LYS A 376 -5.51 7.80 13.30
CA LYS A 376 -5.60 9.27 13.30
C LYS A 376 -4.94 9.90 14.51
N GLN A 377 -5.17 9.32 15.70
CA GLN A 377 -4.68 9.89 16.95
C GLN A 377 -3.19 9.62 17.23
N PHE A 378 -2.66 8.46 16.82
CA PHE A 378 -1.33 8.03 17.22
C PHE A 378 -0.29 7.99 16.09
N CYS A 379 -0.70 7.90 14.82
CA CYS A 379 0.22 7.84 13.69
C CYS A 379 0.59 9.21 13.10
N PHE A 380 -0.22 10.24 13.33
CA PHE A 380 -0.03 11.60 12.80
C PHE A 380 0.16 12.59 13.96
N GLU A 381 1.17 13.47 13.88
CA GLU A 381 1.51 14.39 14.99
C GLU A 381 0.65 15.66 14.95
N LYS A 382 0.12 16.03 13.77
CA LYS A 382 -0.94 17.01 13.60
C LYS A 382 -2.11 16.46 12.79
N ILE A 383 -3.32 16.58 13.33
CA ILE A 383 -4.55 16.46 12.56
C ILE A 383 -4.72 17.78 11.82
N ILE A 384 -4.35 17.84 10.55
CA ILE A 384 -4.78 18.93 9.67
C ILE A 384 -6.18 18.53 9.19
N LEU A 385 -7.18 19.20 9.74
CA LEU A 385 -8.57 19.18 9.28
C LEU A 385 -8.75 20.24 8.21
#